data_AF-A0A7V2SM23-F1
#
_entry.id   AF-A0A7V2SM23-F1
#
_cell.length_a   1.000
_cell.length_b   1.000
_cell.length_c   1.000
_cell.angle_alpha   90.00
_cell.angle_beta   90.00
_cell.angle_gamma   90.00
#
_symmetry.space_group_name_H-M   'P 1'
#
loop_
_entity.id
_entity.type
_entity.pdbx_description
1 polymer ?
#
loop_
_entity_poly.entity_id
_entity_poly.type
_entity_poly.pdbx_seq_one_letter_code
_entity_poly.pdbx_strand_id
1 'polypeptide(L)' 'MRFKIVYLIFAIFWVVLIVRLYHISIKSNFYYEKLAKENIERKNYLKPVRGEIFDAKGNFLAVNKIGFSLSLAPHLST' A
#
# COMPACT_ATOMS: atom_id res chain seq x y z
N MET A 1 19.31 -49.17 7.75
CA MET A 1 18.54 -48.57 8.87
C MET A 1 18.94 -47.12 9.15
N ARG A 2 20.24 -46.79 9.31
CA ARG A 2 20.73 -45.44 9.66
C ARG A 2 20.16 -44.28 8.81
N PHE A 3 20.16 -44.40 7.48
CA PHE A 3 19.71 -43.31 6.60
C PHE A 3 18.18 -43.21 6.45
N LYS A 4 17.41 -44.28 6.73
CA LYS A 4 15.95 -44.26 6.60
C LYS A 4 15.31 -43.23 7.53
N ILE A 5 15.85 -43.08 8.74
CA ILE A 5 15.38 -42.10 9.73
C ILE A 5 15.67 -40.67 9.27
N VAL A 6 16.84 -40.43 8.68
CA VAL A 6 17.20 -39.11 8.14
C VAL A 6 16.27 -38.72 6.99
N TYR A 7 16.00 -39.64 6.06
CA TYR A 7 15.05 -39.39 4.97
C TYR A 7 13.61 -39.16 5.48
N LEU A 8 13.20 -39.87 6.53
CA LEU A 8 11.89 -39.68 7.15
C LEU A 8 11.76 -38.28 7.77
N ILE A 9 12.75 -37.84 8.55
CA ILE A 9 12.77 -36.51 9.16
C ILE A 9 12.77 -35.42 8.08
N PHE A 10 13.58 -35.60 7.03
CA PHE A 10 13.63 -34.68 5.90
C PHE A 10 12.27 -34.58 5.19
N ALA A 11 11.61 -35.72 4.94
CA ALA A 11 10.28 -35.74 4.34
C ALA A 11 9.24 -35.03 5.22
N ILE A 12 9.25 -35.26 6.53
CA ILE A 12 8.35 -34.59 7.48
C ILE A 12 8.57 -33.07 7.45
N PHE A 13 9.82 -32.61 7.44
CA PHE A 13 10.15 -31.19 7.36
C PHE A 13 9.57 -30.55 6.09
N TRP A 14 9.71 -31.21 4.94
CA TRP A 14 9.12 -30.74 3.68
C TRP A 14 7.60 -30.73 3.69
N VAL A 15 6.96 -31.73 4.29
CA VAL A 15 5.49 -31.76 4.43
C VAL A 15 5.00 -30.57 5.26
N VAL A 16 5.68 -30.25 6.37
CA VAL A 16 5.34 -29.09 7.20
C VAL A 16 5.45 -27.78 6.40
N LEU A 17 6.52 -27.62 5.60
CA LEU A 17 6.69 -26.46 4.73
C LEU A 17 5.57 -26.35 3.69
N ILE A 18 5.19 -27.46 3.04
CA ILE A 18 4.11 -27.48 2.04
C ILE A 18 2.77 -27.11 2.69
N VAL A 19 2.46 -27.64 3.87
CA VAL A 19 1.23 -27.28 4.61
C VAL A 19 1.21 -25.78 4.95
N ARG A 20 2.36 -25.22 5.36
CA ARG A 20 2.47 -23.79 5.65
C ARG A 20 2.26 -22.94 4.40
N LEU A 21 2.82 -23.37 3.27
CA LEU A 21 2.67 -22.70 1.98
C LEU A 21 1.21 -22.77 1.50
N TYR A 22 0.54 -23.91 1.66
CA TYR A 22 -0.89 -24.06 1.39
C TYR A 22 -1.73 -23.10 2.24
N HIS A 23 -1.44 -22.99 3.54
CA HIS A 23 -2.13 -22.06 4.43
C HIS A 23 -2.00 -20.59 3.98
N ILE A 24 -0.79 -20.18 3.60
CA ILE A 24 -0.51 -18.81 3.14
C ILE A 24 -1.14 -18.54 1.76
N SER A 25 -1.00 -19.49 0.83
CA SER A 25 -1.42 -19.27 -0.57
C SER A 25 -2.91 -19.49 -0.82
N ILE A 26 -3.59 -20.36 -0.06
CA ILE A 26 -5.00 -20.68 -0.31
C ILE A 26 -5.91 -20.05 0.73
N LYS A 27 -5.60 -20.16 2.03
CA LYS A 27 -6.48 -19.61 3.07
C LYS A 27 -6.38 -18.09 3.18
N SER A 28 -5.20 -17.52 2.96
CA SER A 28 -4.99 -16.06 3.00
C SER A 28 -4.87 -15.39 1.63
N ASN A 29 -5.19 -16.08 0.54
CA ASN A 29 -5.16 -15.49 -0.80
C ASN A 29 -5.97 -14.19 -0.86
N PHE A 30 -7.23 -14.25 -0.43
CA PHE A 30 -8.13 -13.09 -0.42
C PHE A 30 -7.61 -11.93 0.45
N TYR A 31 -6.96 -12.22 1.57
CA TYR A 31 -6.38 -11.20 2.44
C TYR A 31 -5.19 -10.48 1.78
N TYR A 32 -4.27 -11.25 1.18
CA TYR A 32 -3.10 -10.69 0.50
C TYR A 32 -3.44 -10.05 -0.85
N GLU A 33 -4.44 -10.55 -1.55
CA GLU A 33 -4.97 -9.95 -2.77
C GLU A 33 -5.58 -8.58 -2.48
N LYS A 34 -6.38 -8.46 -1.41
CA LYS A 34 -6.91 -7.16 -0.97
C LYS A 34 -5.79 -6.19 -0.59
N LEU A 35 -4.80 -6.65 0.17
CA LEU A 35 -3.65 -5.82 0.56
C LEU A 35 -2.81 -5.37 -0.64
N ALA A 36 -2.61 -6.25 -1.62
CA ALA A 36 -1.94 -5.91 -2.87
C ALA A 36 -2.76 -4.89 -3.67
N LYS A 37 -4.07 -5.08 -3.77
CA LYS A 37 -4.98 -4.16 -4.45
C LYS A 37 -5.01 -2.78 -3.80
N GLU A 38 -5.02 -2.69 -2.48
CA GLU A 38 -4.96 -1.41 -1.75
C GLU A 38 -3.62 -0.68 -1.93
N ASN A 39 -2.50 -1.40 -2.07
CA ASN A 39 -1.21 -0.79 -2.39
C ASN A 39 -1.10 -0.30 -3.83
N ILE A 40 -1.73 -1.02 -4.78
CA ILE A 40 -1.76 -0.64 -6.20
C ILE A 40 -2.72 0.53 -6.42
N GLU A 41 -3.94 0.44 -5.88
CA GLU A 41 -4.95 1.49 -5.89
C GLU A 41 -4.68 2.48 -4.76
N ARG A 42 -3.62 3.28 -4.88
CA ARG A 42 -3.43 4.43 -3.98
C ARG A 42 -4.59 5.41 -4.16
N LYS A 43 -5.57 5.32 -3.27
CA LYS A 43 -6.72 6.24 -3.20
C LYS A 43 -6.24 7.60 -2.69
N ASN A 44 -5.95 8.50 -3.61
CA ASN A 44 -5.75 9.91 -3.28
C ASN A 44 -7.13 10.56 -3.14
N TYR A 45 -7.56 10.79 -1.90
CA TYR A 45 -8.75 11.58 -1.66
C TYR A 45 -8.45 13.04 -2.03
N LEU A 46 -9.07 13.54 -3.11
CA LEU A 46 -9.03 14.95 -3.43
C LEU A 46 -9.80 15.71 -2.35
N LYS A 47 -9.10 16.53 -1.57
CA LYS A 47 -9.73 17.41 -0.59
C LYS A 47 -10.62 18.41 -1.34
N PRO A 48 -11.87 18.65 -0.89
CA PRO A 48 -12.72 19.65 -1.52
C PRO A 48 -12.11 21.05 -1.42
N VAL A 49 -12.34 21.87 -2.44
CA VAL A 49 -11.94 23.27 -2.46
C VAL A 49 -12.70 24.02 -1.37
N ARG A 50 -12.02 24.93 -0.66
CA ARG A 50 -12.67 25.81 0.33
C ARG A 50 -13.60 26.79 -0.38
N GLY A 51 -14.76 27.06 0.22
CA GLY A 51 -15.68 28.08 -0.26
C GLY A 51 -15.09 29.49 -0.20
N GLU A 52 -15.65 30.36 -1.02
CA GLU A 52 -15.31 31.78 -1.08
C GLU A 52 -16.04 32.53 0.06
N ILE A 53 -15.35 33.47 0.71
CA ILE A 53 -15.92 34.26 1.81
C ILE A 53 -16.19 35.67 1.29
N PHE A 54 -17.42 36.14 1.51
CA PHE A 54 -17.89 37.46 1.10
C PHE A 54 -18.19 38.34 2.32
N ASP A 55 -18.00 39.65 2.16
CA ASP A 55 -18.56 40.66 3.07
C ASP A 55 -20.08 40.81 2.82
N ALA A 56 -20.80 41.47 3.73
CA ALA A 56 -22.23 41.78 3.60
C ALA A 56 -22.59 42.55 2.32
N LYS A 57 -21.63 43.23 1.69
CA LYS A 57 -21.77 43.92 0.40
C LYS A 57 -21.45 43.05 -0.83
N GLY A 58 -21.14 41.77 -0.65
CA GLY A 58 -20.80 40.85 -1.74
C GLY A 58 -19.36 40.97 -2.26
N ASN A 59 -18.48 41.68 -1.54
CA ASN A 59 -17.07 41.77 -1.90
C ASN A 59 -16.30 40.55 -1.40
N PHE A 60 -15.37 40.03 -2.21
CA PHE A 60 -14.52 38.90 -1.84
C PHE A 60 -13.56 39.29 -0.70
N LEU A 61 -13.64 38.58 0.43
CA LEU A 61 -12.71 38.69 1.56
C LEU A 61 -11.65 37.58 1.53
N ALA A 62 -12.02 36.36 1.09
CA ALA A 62 -11.09 35.26 0.92
C ALA A 62 -11.52 34.34 -0.22
N VAL A 63 -10.58 34.00 -1.10
CA VAL A 63 -10.77 33.10 -2.25
C VAL A 63 -9.63 32.09 -2.33
N ASN A 64 -9.92 30.88 -2.82
CA ASN A 64 -8.89 29.88 -3.07
C ASN A 64 -8.32 30.08 -4.49
N LYS A 65 -7.07 30.50 -4.59
CA LYS A 65 -6.34 30.60 -5.86
C LYS A 65 -5.41 29.42 -6.00
N ILE A 66 -5.42 28.78 -7.17
CA ILE A 66 -4.49 27.70 -7.50
C ILE A 66 -3.08 28.28 -7.55
N GLY A 67 -2.18 27.76 -6.70
CA GLY A 67 -0.77 28.13 -6.66
C GLY A 67 0.11 26.95 -7.08
N PHE A 68 1.21 27.24 -7.76
CA PHE A 68 2.21 26.25 -8.13
C PHE A 68 3.47 26.48 -7.29
N SER A 69 4.04 25.40 -6.74
CA SER A 69 5.34 25.42 -6.07
C SER A 69 6.28 24.46 -6.78
N LEU A 70 7.46 24.95 -7.17
CA LEU A 70 8.52 24.10 -7.71
C LEU A 70 9.44 23.67 -6.55
N SER A 71 9.66 22.36 -6.41
CA SER A 71 10.61 21.82 -5.44
C SER A 71 11.63 20.97 -6.17
N LEU A 72 12.91 21.32 -6.03
CA LEU A 72 14.04 20.60 -6.61
C LEU A 72 14.73 19.80 -5.51
N ALA A 73 15.05 18.54 -5.80
CA ALA A 73 15.84 17.73 -4.88
C ALA A 73 17.25 18.32 -4.76
N PRO A 74 17.76 18.56 -3.53
CA PRO A 74 19.16 18.90 -3.36
C PRO A 74 19.98 17.66 -3.77
N HIS A 75 20.96 17.82 -4.66
CA HIS A 75 21.80 16.77 -5.31
C HIS A 75 21.39 16.35 -6.74
N LEU A 76 20.84 17.26 -7.54
CA LEU A 76 20.97 17.16 -8.99
C LEU A 76 22.42 17.52 -9.37
N SER A 77 23.34 16.55 -9.31
CA SER A 77 24.67 16.71 -9.91
C SER A 77 24.51 16.65 -11.43
N THR A 78 24.96 17.71 -12.10
CA THR A 78 25.17 17.73 -13.55
C THR A 78 26.20 16.68 -13.97
#